data_AF-A0A7J3P5X7-F1
#
_entry.id   AF-A0A7J3P5X7-F1
#
_cell.length_a   1.000
_cell.length_b   1.000
_cell.length_c   1.000
_cell.angle_alpha   90.00
_cell.angle_beta   90.00
_cell.angle_gamma   90.00
#
_symmetry.space_group_name_H-M   'P 1'
#
loop_
_entity.id
_entity.type
_entity.pdbx_description
1 polymer ?
#
loop_
_entity_poly.entity_id
_entity_poly.type
_entity_poly.pdbx_seq_one_letter_code
_entity_poly.pdbx_strand_id
1 'polypeptide(L)'
;RPSNHLRYSGQVLGCDYSTMTSLDGEVDAHLVLGSVFHGLGLALISRKEVFAADPHSQKVVPLRETAEKVLRKRYAQILAFRSCRRVGVVVSVKPGQRYFGLARWLVGLLRGRGLDAELVVVDEVRAEDLEGRYEALVNTACPRLSVEDQDRFRVPVLLPGEVMVALGLTSWEELLRRGFLSSYPQSWVMESWTSSALPESTSPSEV
;
A
#
# COMPACT_ATOMS: atom_id res chain seq x y z
N ARG A 1 8.78 -18.96 6.76
CA ARG A 1 7.66 -19.85 6.31
C ARG A 1 6.68 -18.98 5.53
N PRO A 2 6.02 -19.48 4.47
CA PRO A 2 4.99 -18.70 3.78
C PRO A 2 3.88 -18.31 4.77
N SER A 3 3.41 -17.08 4.67
CA SER A 3 2.29 -16.55 5.44
C SER A 3 1.38 -15.74 4.52
N ASN A 4 0.20 -15.41 5.03
CA ASN A 4 -0.72 -14.47 4.41
C ASN A 4 -1.18 -14.91 3.00
N HIS A 5 -0.71 -14.29 1.91
CA HIS A 5 -1.12 -14.62 0.54
C HIS A 5 -0.20 -15.62 -0.19
N LEU A 6 0.92 -16.00 0.44
CA LEU A 6 1.97 -16.80 -0.20
C LEU A 6 1.77 -18.30 0.05
N ARG A 7 2.05 -19.12 -0.97
CA ARG A 7 1.94 -20.59 -0.91
C ARG A 7 3.30 -21.28 -0.73
N TYR A 8 4.36 -20.70 -1.28
CA TYR A 8 5.68 -21.32 -1.32
C TYR A 8 6.75 -20.49 -0.60
N SER A 9 7.76 -21.16 -0.06
CA SER A 9 8.97 -20.51 0.45
C SER A 9 9.71 -19.80 -0.68
N GLY A 10 10.21 -18.59 -0.42
CA GLY A 10 10.89 -17.76 -1.43
C GLY A 10 9.96 -17.13 -2.48
N GLN A 11 8.65 -17.43 -2.46
CA GLN A 11 7.69 -16.76 -3.31
C GLN A 11 7.48 -15.32 -2.84
N VAL A 12 7.38 -14.39 -3.79
CA VAL A 12 6.96 -13.00 -3.57
C VAL A 12 5.79 -12.65 -4.46
N LEU A 13 4.92 -11.75 -3.98
CA LEU A 13 3.86 -11.12 -4.74
C LEU A 13 4.00 -9.61 -4.64
N GLY A 14 3.38 -8.88 -5.57
CA GLY A 14 3.34 -7.41 -5.55
C GLY A 14 2.73 -6.79 -4.28
N CYS A 15 2.03 -7.58 -3.47
CA CYS A 15 1.39 -7.18 -2.22
C CYS A 15 1.90 -7.96 -0.99
N ASP A 16 2.82 -8.92 -1.17
CA ASP A 16 3.28 -9.78 -0.09
C ASP A 16 4.75 -10.20 -0.27
N TYR A 17 5.58 -9.72 0.65
CA TYR A 17 7.03 -9.92 0.69
C TYR A 17 7.49 -10.62 1.97
N SER A 18 6.53 -11.10 2.78
CA SER A 18 6.75 -11.58 4.15
C SER A 18 7.81 -12.68 4.26
N THR A 19 7.84 -13.60 3.29
CA THR A 19 8.82 -14.68 3.19
C THR A 19 10.25 -14.16 3.12
N MET A 20 10.48 -13.09 2.36
CA MET A 20 11.81 -12.52 2.15
C MET A 20 12.22 -11.64 3.33
N THR A 21 11.33 -10.75 3.78
CA THR A 21 11.62 -9.85 4.90
C THR A 21 11.87 -10.60 6.21
N SER A 22 11.31 -11.81 6.39
CA SER A 22 11.61 -12.64 7.55
C SER A 22 13.08 -13.08 7.63
N LEU A 23 13.81 -13.02 6.51
CA LEU A 23 15.22 -13.41 6.41
C LEU A 23 16.18 -12.22 6.51
N ASP A 24 15.68 -10.98 6.66
CA ASP A 24 16.53 -9.78 6.77
C ASP A 24 17.56 -9.88 7.93
N GLY A 25 17.28 -10.65 8.98
CA GLY A 25 18.23 -10.88 10.07
C GLY A 25 19.37 -11.84 9.73
N GLU A 26 19.23 -12.63 8.67
CA GLU A 26 20.05 -13.79 8.36
C GLU A 26 20.86 -13.65 7.05
N VAL A 27 20.56 -12.63 6.24
CA VAL A 27 21.19 -12.43 4.92
C VAL A 27 21.83 -11.06 4.78
N ASP A 28 22.86 -10.98 3.93
CA ASP A 28 23.50 -9.71 3.56
C ASP A 28 22.74 -8.98 2.44
N ALA A 29 22.12 -9.73 1.54
CA ALA A 29 21.37 -9.22 0.40
C ALA A 29 20.28 -10.20 -0.06
N HIS A 30 19.31 -9.69 -0.82
CA HIS A 30 18.27 -10.47 -1.48
C HIS A 30 18.46 -10.48 -3.00
N LEU A 31 18.16 -11.63 -3.62
CA LEU A 31 18.07 -11.77 -5.07
C LEU A 31 16.67 -12.23 -5.45
N VAL A 32 15.97 -11.42 -6.24
CA VAL A 32 14.68 -11.79 -6.82
C VAL A 32 14.88 -12.27 -8.25
N LEU A 33 14.61 -13.55 -8.48
CA LEU A 33 14.61 -14.14 -9.82
C LEU A 33 13.27 -13.88 -10.51
N GLY A 34 13.27 -13.11 -11.60
CA GLY A 34 12.07 -12.75 -12.34
C GLY A 34 12.02 -11.26 -12.67
N SER A 35 10.85 -10.63 -12.50
CA SER A 35 10.67 -9.24 -12.90
C SER A 35 11.28 -8.25 -11.91
N VAL A 36 11.82 -7.15 -12.46
CA VAL A 36 12.30 -5.98 -11.70
C VAL A 36 11.24 -5.45 -10.74
N PHE A 37 9.97 -5.53 -11.12
CA PHE A 37 8.85 -5.10 -10.28
C PHE A 37 8.86 -5.76 -8.89
N HIS A 38 8.92 -7.09 -8.83
CA HIS A 38 8.86 -7.79 -7.55
C HIS A 38 10.11 -7.50 -6.72
N GLY A 39 11.28 -7.41 -7.35
CA GLY A 39 12.50 -6.95 -6.68
C GLY A 39 12.35 -5.54 -6.11
N LEU A 40 11.77 -4.61 -6.88
CA LEU A 40 11.62 -3.22 -6.47
C LEU A 40 10.70 -3.11 -5.25
N GLY A 41 9.59 -3.85 -5.22
CA GLY A 41 8.73 -3.86 -4.04
C GLY A 41 9.41 -4.39 -2.78
N LEU A 42 10.27 -5.42 -2.91
CA LEU A 42 11.12 -5.85 -1.79
C LEU A 42 12.12 -4.77 -1.38
N ALA A 43 12.74 -4.09 -2.34
CA ALA A 43 13.68 -2.98 -2.10
C ALA A 43 13.05 -1.76 -1.42
N LEU A 44 11.73 -1.58 -1.54
CA LEU A 44 10.97 -0.53 -0.84
C LEU A 44 10.72 -0.85 0.65
N ILE A 45 10.93 -2.10 1.07
CA ILE A 45 10.56 -2.58 2.41
C ILE A 45 11.79 -3.07 3.18
N SER A 46 12.65 -3.86 2.53
CA SER A 46 13.85 -4.42 3.14
C SER A 46 14.90 -3.34 3.32
N ARG A 47 15.68 -3.46 4.40
CA ARG A 47 16.85 -2.61 4.63
C ARG A 47 18.12 -3.18 3.98
N LYS A 48 18.03 -4.35 3.38
CA LYS A 48 19.14 -5.04 2.71
C LYS A 48 19.27 -4.59 1.27
N GLU A 49 20.45 -4.85 0.69
CA GLU A 49 20.60 -4.74 -0.75
C GLU A 49 19.64 -5.72 -1.44
N VAL A 50 18.97 -5.25 -2.49
CA VAL A 50 18.08 -6.07 -3.28
C VAL A 50 18.48 -5.98 -4.75
N PHE A 51 18.64 -7.14 -5.36
CA PHE A 51 18.93 -7.30 -6.76
C PHE A 51 17.76 -8.01 -7.45
N ALA A 52 17.46 -7.62 -8.68
CA ALA A 52 16.59 -8.39 -9.56
C ALA A 52 17.44 -9.04 -10.67
N ALA A 53 17.24 -10.33 -10.89
CA ALA A 53 17.83 -11.04 -12.02
C ALA A 53 16.73 -11.52 -12.96
N ASP A 54 16.77 -11.04 -14.20
CA ASP A 54 15.87 -11.50 -15.25
C ASP A 54 16.47 -12.75 -15.92
N PRO A 55 15.84 -13.93 -15.79
CA PRO A 55 16.37 -15.17 -16.35
C PRO A 55 16.42 -15.16 -17.89
N HIS A 56 15.63 -14.30 -18.55
CA HIS A 56 15.62 -14.21 -20.01
C HIS A 56 16.78 -13.36 -20.52
N SER A 57 16.95 -12.15 -19.99
CA SER A 57 18.05 -11.27 -20.41
C SER A 57 19.38 -11.59 -19.72
N GLN A 58 19.37 -12.43 -18.69
CA GLN A 58 20.52 -12.76 -17.83
C GLN A 58 21.18 -11.54 -17.20
N LYS A 59 20.42 -10.43 -17.07
CA LYS A 59 20.88 -9.21 -16.44
C LYS A 59 20.52 -9.22 -14.96
N VAL A 60 21.48 -8.81 -14.15
CA VAL A 60 21.30 -8.53 -12.72
C VAL A 60 21.34 -7.03 -12.52
N VAL A 61 20.31 -6.47 -11.88
CA VAL A 61 20.21 -5.04 -11.63
C VAL A 61 20.09 -4.76 -10.12
N PRO A 62 20.90 -3.84 -9.56
CA PRO A 62 20.70 -3.35 -8.20
C PRO A 62 19.47 -2.43 -8.17
N LEU A 63 18.68 -2.52 -7.09
CA LEU A 63 17.39 -1.82 -7.02
C LEU A 63 17.37 -0.65 -6.03
N ARG A 64 18.42 -0.46 -5.22
CA ARG A 64 18.51 0.60 -4.21
C ARG A 64 18.17 1.98 -4.78
N GLU A 65 18.88 2.42 -5.81
CA GLU A 65 18.67 3.76 -6.38
C GLU A 65 17.25 3.93 -6.95
N THR A 66 16.72 2.89 -7.58
CA THR A 66 15.35 2.89 -8.13
C THR A 66 14.32 2.98 -7.00
N ALA A 67 14.51 2.21 -5.93
CA ALA A 67 13.66 2.26 -4.74
C ALA A 67 13.67 3.66 -4.10
N GLU A 68 14.84 4.28 -3.94
CA GLU A 68 14.92 5.63 -3.39
C GLU A 68 14.21 6.67 -4.28
N LYS A 69 14.32 6.56 -5.61
CA LYS A 69 13.58 7.43 -6.54
C LYS A 69 12.08 7.26 -6.37
N VAL A 70 11.58 6.03 -6.23
CA VAL A 70 10.17 5.76 -5.96
C VAL A 70 9.76 6.36 -4.62
N LEU A 71 10.51 6.13 -3.54
CA LEU A 71 10.21 6.70 -2.22
C LEU A 71 10.14 8.23 -2.23
N ARG A 72 11.05 8.90 -2.95
CA ARG A 72 10.99 10.36 -3.13
C ARG A 72 9.71 10.80 -3.86
N LYS A 73 9.33 10.10 -4.94
CA LYS A 73 8.07 10.35 -5.65
C LYS A 73 6.85 10.13 -4.75
N ARG A 74 6.85 9.06 -3.94
CA ARG A 74 5.77 8.77 -2.99
C ARG A 74 5.62 9.85 -1.94
N TYR A 75 6.72 10.35 -1.38
CA TYR A 75 6.67 11.49 -0.46
C TYR A 75 6.12 12.76 -1.12
N ALA A 76 6.45 13.01 -2.39
CA ALA A 76 5.86 14.13 -3.13
C ALA A 76 4.33 13.98 -3.29
N GLN A 77 3.80 12.76 -3.48
CA GLN A 77 2.36 12.51 -3.51
C GLN A 77 1.70 12.83 -2.16
N ILE A 78 2.35 12.50 -1.04
CA ILE A 78 1.86 12.85 0.31
C ILE A 78 1.76 14.36 0.48
N LEU A 79 2.77 15.11 0.01
CA LEU A 79 2.75 16.56 0.08
C LEU A 79 1.63 17.16 -0.79
N ALA A 80 1.43 16.64 -1.99
CA ALA A 80 0.33 17.05 -2.87
C ALA A 80 -1.04 16.79 -2.23
N PHE A 81 -1.22 15.61 -1.62
CA PHE A 81 -2.46 15.23 -0.94
C PHE A 81 -2.87 16.22 0.16
N ARG A 82 -1.91 16.83 0.87
CA ARG A 82 -2.21 17.77 1.97
C ARG A 82 -2.94 19.04 1.53
N SER A 83 -2.89 19.38 0.25
CA SER A 83 -3.66 20.50 -0.32
C SER A 83 -5.05 20.11 -0.82
N CYS A 84 -5.38 18.82 -0.88
CA CYS A 84 -6.63 18.31 -1.41
C CYS A 84 -7.74 18.35 -0.34
N ARG A 85 -8.98 18.59 -0.79
CA ARG A 85 -10.17 18.60 0.07
C ARG A 85 -11.15 17.47 -0.26
N ARG A 86 -11.37 17.19 -1.54
CA ARG A 86 -12.28 16.14 -2.00
C ARG A 86 -11.54 14.84 -2.29
N VAL A 87 -11.82 13.79 -1.52
CA VAL A 87 -11.02 12.55 -1.51
C VAL A 87 -11.90 11.33 -1.79
N GLY A 88 -11.52 10.54 -2.79
CA GLY A 88 -12.15 9.25 -3.06
C GLY A 88 -11.39 8.11 -2.38
N VAL A 89 -12.02 7.37 -1.47
CA VAL A 89 -11.43 6.17 -0.88
C VAL A 89 -11.88 4.95 -1.68
N VAL A 90 -10.97 4.41 -2.48
CA VAL A 90 -11.23 3.36 -3.46
C VAL A 90 -11.08 1.98 -2.83
N VAL A 91 -12.07 1.12 -3.06
CA VAL A 91 -12.05 -0.31 -2.72
C VAL A 91 -12.51 -1.14 -3.92
N SER A 92 -11.83 -2.26 -4.18
CA SER A 92 -12.20 -3.19 -5.25
C SER A 92 -13.09 -4.30 -4.72
N VAL A 93 -14.05 -4.78 -5.52
CA VAL A 93 -14.83 -5.99 -5.21
C VAL A 93 -14.09 -7.30 -5.52
N LYS A 94 -12.91 -7.24 -6.17
CA LYS A 94 -12.12 -8.41 -6.55
C LYS A 94 -11.69 -9.22 -5.31
N PRO A 95 -11.80 -10.57 -5.36
CA PRO A 95 -11.27 -11.42 -4.30
C PRO A 95 -9.80 -11.10 -4.01
N GLY A 96 -9.46 -10.91 -2.74
CA GLY A 96 -8.11 -10.51 -2.29
C GLY A 96 -7.81 -9.01 -2.28
N GLN A 97 -8.73 -8.16 -2.76
CA GLN A 97 -8.59 -6.69 -2.73
C GLN A 97 -9.76 -5.99 -2.00
N ARG A 98 -10.62 -6.78 -1.37
CA ARG A 98 -11.94 -6.37 -0.86
C ARG A 98 -11.89 -5.85 0.59
N TYR A 99 -11.10 -4.81 0.84
CA TYR A 99 -10.86 -4.27 2.19
C TYR A 99 -11.90 -3.21 2.62
N PHE A 100 -13.20 -3.55 2.59
CA PHE A 100 -14.29 -2.61 2.90
C PHE A 100 -14.21 -1.98 4.30
N GLY A 101 -13.82 -2.76 5.32
CA GLY A 101 -13.70 -2.26 6.70
C GLY A 101 -12.67 -1.14 6.81
N LEU A 102 -11.48 -1.38 6.27
CA LEU A 102 -10.41 -0.39 6.18
C LEU A 102 -10.86 0.86 5.39
N ALA A 103 -11.49 0.66 4.23
CA ALA A 103 -11.95 1.77 3.40
C ALA A 103 -12.97 2.66 4.12
N ARG A 104 -13.95 2.08 4.81
CA ARG A 104 -14.95 2.83 5.60
C ARG A 104 -14.30 3.57 6.78
N TRP A 105 -13.36 2.92 7.46
CA TRP A 105 -12.62 3.55 8.55
C TRP A 105 -11.80 4.75 8.05
N LEU A 106 -11.11 4.63 6.91
CA LEU A 106 -10.38 5.73 6.27
C LEU A 106 -11.31 6.89 5.87
N VAL A 107 -12.51 6.61 5.33
CA VAL A 107 -13.52 7.65 5.08
C VAL A 107 -13.88 8.39 6.36
N GLY A 108 -14.17 7.67 7.45
CA GLY A 108 -14.46 8.27 8.76
C GLY A 108 -13.30 9.11 9.28
N LEU A 109 -12.07 8.60 9.18
CA LEU A 109 -10.86 9.29 9.61
C LEU A 109 -10.66 10.60 8.84
N LEU A 110 -10.79 10.58 7.50
CA LEU A 110 -10.63 11.75 6.65
C LEU A 110 -11.71 12.80 6.94
N ARG A 111 -12.97 12.38 7.08
CA ARG A 111 -14.09 13.27 7.46
C ARG A 111 -13.87 13.90 8.83
N GLY A 112 -13.38 13.13 9.81
CA GLY A 112 -13.00 13.63 11.12
C GLY A 112 -11.87 14.67 11.09
N ARG A 113 -11.14 14.78 9.98
CA ARG A 113 -10.12 15.81 9.71
C ARG A 113 -10.61 16.94 8.81
N GLY A 114 -11.91 17.02 8.56
CA GLY A 114 -12.53 18.09 7.77
C GLY A 114 -12.41 17.92 6.26
N LEU A 115 -12.06 16.73 5.77
CA LEU A 115 -12.02 16.42 4.33
C LEU A 115 -13.39 15.92 3.86
N ASP A 116 -13.72 16.24 2.61
CA ASP A 116 -14.89 15.71 1.92
C ASP A 116 -14.52 14.35 1.31
N ALA A 117 -14.68 13.29 2.11
CA ALA A 117 -14.28 11.94 1.72
C ALA A 117 -15.49 11.05 1.38
N GLU A 118 -15.39 10.29 0.29
CA GLU A 118 -16.42 9.36 -0.16
C GLU A 118 -15.85 7.96 -0.41
N LEU A 119 -16.66 6.92 -0.17
CA LEU A 119 -16.31 5.54 -0.49
C LEU A 119 -16.60 5.27 -1.97
N VAL A 120 -15.60 4.80 -2.70
CA VAL A 120 -15.69 4.47 -4.13
C VAL A 120 -15.53 2.97 -4.30
N VAL A 121 -16.61 2.30 -4.69
CA VAL A 121 -16.66 0.85 -4.87
C VAL A 121 -16.62 0.53 -6.36
N VAL A 122 -15.61 -0.23 -6.79
CA VAL A 122 -15.41 -0.59 -8.20
C VAL A 122 -15.00 -2.05 -8.33
N ASP A 123 -15.16 -2.64 -9.51
CA ASP A 123 -14.48 -3.89 -9.84
C ASP A 123 -13.01 -3.60 -10.23
N GLU A 124 -12.84 -2.79 -11.27
CA GLU A 124 -11.54 -2.34 -11.76
C GLU A 124 -11.33 -0.85 -11.50
N VAL A 125 -10.16 -0.51 -10.96
CA VAL A 125 -9.78 0.88 -10.73
C VAL A 125 -9.17 1.43 -12.01
N ARG A 126 -9.93 2.26 -12.71
CA ARG A 126 -9.49 2.97 -13.93
C ARG A 126 -9.36 4.45 -13.63
N ALA A 127 -8.29 5.08 -14.11
CA ALA A 127 -8.06 6.51 -13.89
C ALA A 127 -9.15 7.36 -14.56
N GLU A 128 -9.61 6.89 -15.72
CA GLU A 128 -10.61 7.53 -16.57
C GLU A 128 -11.98 7.62 -15.86
N ASP A 129 -12.34 6.60 -15.07
CA ASP A 129 -13.61 6.55 -14.34
C ASP A 129 -13.64 7.53 -13.14
N LEU A 130 -12.46 7.92 -12.64
CA LEU A 130 -12.28 8.74 -11.43
C LEU A 130 -11.82 10.17 -11.75
N GLU A 131 -11.48 10.45 -13.01
CA GLU A 131 -10.96 11.73 -13.46
C GLU A 131 -11.94 12.87 -13.18
N GLY A 132 -11.43 13.98 -12.62
CA GLY A 132 -12.21 15.19 -12.33
C GLY A 132 -13.22 15.06 -11.16
N ARG A 133 -13.41 13.86 -10.60
CA ARG A 133 -14.35 13.64 -9.48
C ARG A 133 -13.75 13.99 -8.12
N TYR A 134 -12.46 13.69 -7.94
CA TYR A 134 -11.74 13.85 -6.69
C TYR A 134 -10.43 14.60 -6.93
N GLU A 135 -9.95 15.31 -5.91
CA GLU A 135 -8.65 15.98 -5.91
C GLU A 135 -7.52 15.02 -5.47
N ALA A 136 -7.89 13.96 -4.74
CA ALA A 136 -7.00 12.89 -4.34
C ALA A 136 -7.76 11.56 -4.20
N LEU A 137 -7.01 10.46 -4.28
CA LEU A 137 -7.52 9.12 -4.06
C LEU A 137 -6.76 8.44 -2.92
N VAL A 138 -7.47 7.62 -2.16
CA VAL A 138 -6.89 6.68 -1.21
C VAL A 138 -7.18 5.27 -1.71
N ASN A 139 -6.13 4.53 -2.02
CA ASN A 139 -6.22 3.21 -2.60
C ASN A 139 -6.17 2.15 -1.49
N THR A 140 -7.26 1.40 -1.35
CA THR A 140 -7.30 0.18 -0.52
C THR A 140 -7.38 -1.10 -1.36
N ALA A 141 -7.35 -0.98 -2.69
CA ALA A 141 -7.32 -2.10 -3.64
C ALA A 141 -5.87 -2.56 -3.89
N CYS A 142 -5.50 -2.96 -5.12
CA CYS A 142 -4.13 -3.37 -5.45
C CYS A 142 -3.10 -2.24 -5.18
N PRO A 143 -2.05 -2.47 -4.36
CA PRO A 143 -1.07 -1.43 -4.02
C PRO A 143 -0.26 -0.95 -5.21
N ARG A 144 -0.16 -1.75 -6.28
CA ARG A 144 0.53 -1.41 -7.53
C ARG A 144 -0.06 -0.18 -8.21
N LEU A 145 -1.35 0.08 -8.00
CA LEU A 145 -2.01 1.27 -8.57
C LEU A 145 -1.39 2.56 -8.04
N SER A 146 -1.02 2.57 -6.76
CA SER A 146 -0.35 3.70 -6.13
C SER A 146 1.14 3.74 -6.44
N VAL A 147 1.82 2.59 -6.46
CA VAL A 147 3.29 2.60 -6.56
C VAL A 147 3.79 2.65 -8.00
N GLU A 148 3.18 1.85 -8.87
CA GLU A 148 3.60 1.72 -10.27
C GLU A 148 2.76 2.58 -11.21
N ASP A 149 1.43 2.51 -11.07
CA ASP A 149 0.52 3.15 -12.02
C ASP A 149 0.20 4.61 -11.65
N GLN A 150 0.89 5.20 -10.66
CA GLN A 150 0.65 6.58 -10.22
C GLN A 150 0.63 7.57 -11.37
N ASP A 151 1.50 7.40 -12.36
CA ASP A 151 1.61 8.31 -13.52
C ASP A 151 0.39 8.26 -14.45
N ARG A 152 -0.47 7.23 -14.32
CA ARG A 152 -1.77 7.16 -15.03
C ARG A 152 -2.84 8.02 -14.36
N PHE A 153 -2.67 8.37 -13.10
CA PHE A 153 -3.60 9.21 -12.35
C PHE A 153 -3.11 10.65 -12.33
N ARG A 154 -4.00 11.60 -12.66
CA ARG A 154 -3.70 13.04 -12.60
C ARG A 154 -3.75 13.62 -11.18
N VAL A 155 -4.07 12.79 -10.20
CA VAL A 155 -4.23 13.14 -8.78
C VAL A 155 -3.39 12.21 -7.91
N PRO A 156 -2.96 12.64 -6.72
CA PRO A 156 -2.23 11.75 -5.80
C PRO A 156 -3.09 10.55 -5.40
N VAL A 157 -2.50 9.35 -5.49
CA VAL A 157 -3.16 8.10 -5.10
C VAL A 157 -2.39 7.48 -3.94
N LEU A 158 -2.82 7.78 -2.71
CA LEU A 158 -2.12 7.35 -1.50
C LEU A 158 -2.53 5.95 -1.05
N LEU A 159 -1.56 5.21 -0.52
CA LEU A 159 -1.76 4.00 0.27
C LEU A 159 -2.21 4.36 1.70
N PRO A 160 -2.82 3.42 2.45
CA PRO A 160 -3.31 3.69 3.79
C PRO A 160 -2.24 4.26 4.75
N GLY A 161 -1.04 3.67 4.77
CA GLY A 161 0.07 4.19 5.57
C GLY A 161 0.52 5.61 5.19
N GLU A 162 0.43 5.97 3.91
CA GLU A 162 0.76 7.31 3.42
C GLU A 162 -0.27 8.35 3.84
N VAL A 163 -1.55 7.96 3.93
CA VAL A 163 -2.61 8.81 4.50
C VAL A 163 -2.31 9.16 5.96
N MET A 164 -1.80 8.20 6.74
CA MET A 164 -1.42 8.47 8.14
C MET A 164 -0.33 9.54 8.22
N VAL A 165 0.66 9.52 7.31
CA VAL A 165 1.70 10.56 7.21
C VAL A 165 1.13 11.90 6.72
N ALA A 166 0.23 11.86 5.74
CA ALA A 166 -0.42 13.05 5.21
C ALA A 166 -1.18 13.80 6.31
N LEU A 167 -1.89 13.04 7.16
CA LEU A 167 -2.68 13.51 8.29
C LEU A 167 -1.88 13.80 9.57
N GLY A 168 -0.55 13.64 9.56
CA GLY A 168 0.32 13.89 10.71
C GLY A 168 0.14 12.90 11.87
N LEU A 169 -0.42 11.73 11.62
CA LEU A 169 -0.61 10.66 12.61
C LEU A 169 0.65 9.80 12.83
N THR A 170 1.56 9.81 11.87
CA THR A 170 2.88 9.18 11.95
C THR A 170 3.87 9.98 11.10
N SER A 171 5.17 9.80 11.32
CA SER A 171 6.18 10.41 10.47
C SER A 171 6.49 9.55 9.24
N TRP A 172 7.11 10.16 8.23
CA TRP A 172 7.55 9.44 7.03
C TRP A 172 8.61 8.39 7.39
N GLU A 173 9.55 8.75 8.26
CA GLU A 173 10.61 7.87 8.75
C GLU A 173 10.02 6.67 9.49
N GLU A 174 8.99 6.90 10.30
CA GLU A 174 8.30 5.83 11.03
C GLU A 174 7.54 4.89 10.08
N LEU A 175 6.89 5.43 9.04
CA LEU A 175 6.29 4.61 7.98
C LEU A 175 7.34 3.72 7.30
N LEU A 176 8.50 4.28 6.92
CA LEU A 176 9.58 3.51 6.31
C LEU A 176 10.15 2.47 7.28
N ARG A 177 10.31 2.82 8.56
CA ARG A 177 10.83 1.93 9.61
C ARG A 177 9.94 0.70 9.79
N ARG A 178 8.62 0.87 9.70
CA ARG A 178 7.59 -0.20 9.78
C ARG A 178 7.43 -1.00 8.48
N GLY A 179 8.04 -0.54 7.39
CA GLY A 179 7.96 -1.16 6.07
C GLY A 179 6.84 -0.56 5.23
N PHE A 180 7.24 0.19 4.19
CA PHE A 180 6.35 0.98 3.32
C PHE A 180 5.18 0.16 2.72
N LEU A 181 5.45 -1.08 2.30
CA LEU A 181 4.50 -2.04 1.72
C LEU A 181 4.40 -3.35 2.52
N SER A 182 4.92 -3.39 3.75
CA SER A 182 4.94 -4.64 4.53
C SER A 182 3.52 -5.11 4.85
N SER A 183 3.19 -6.35 4.47
CA SER A 183 1.91 -7.03 4.71
C SER A 183 0.70 -6.17 4.29
N TYR A 184 0.58 -5.83 3.01
CA TYR A 184 -0.44 -4.92 2.52
C TYR A 184 -1.87 -5.49 2.65
N PRO A 185 -2.87 -4.66 3.05
CA PRO A 185 -2.75 -3.30 3.58
C PRO A 185 -2.04 -3.30 4.93
N GLN A 186 -1.16 -2.31 5.15
CA GLN A 186 -0.13 -2.36 6.20
C GLN A 186 -0.71 -2.79 7.55
N SER A 187 -0.19 -3.89 8.12
CA SER A 187 -0.78 -4.55 9.30
C SER A 187 -0.98 -3.63 10.50
N TRP A 188 -0.07 -2.69 10.75
CA TRP A 188 -0.19 -1.73 11.85
C TRP A 188 -1.28 -0.67 11.62
N VAL A 189 -1.62 -0.37 10.36
CA VAL A 189 -2.79 0.46 10.03
C VAL A 189 -4.06 -0.33 10.31
N MET A 190 -4.06 -1.63 9.99
CA MET A 190 -5.15 -2.54 10.32
C MET A 190 -5.34 -2.69 11.84
N GLU A 191 -4.25 -2.79 12.61
CA GLU A 191 -4.30 -2.78 14.08
C GLU A 191 -4.95 -1.50 14.61
N SER A 192 -4.52 -0.34 14.10
CA SER A 192 -5.10 0.96 14.47
C SER A 192 -6.59 1.04 14.16
N TRP A 193 -7.03 0.48 13.02
CA TRP A 193 -8.44 0.31 12.69
C TRP A 193 -9.15 -0.60 13.70
N THR A 194 -8.60 -1.78 14.02
CA THR A 194 -9.22 -2.72 14.96
C THR A 194 -9.31 -2.19 16.39
N SER A 195 -8.30 -1.45 16.85
CA SER A 195 -8.30 -0.86 18.20
C SER A 195 -9.20 0.36 18.35
N SER A 196 -9.53 1.03 17.24
CA SER A 196 -10.47 2.17 17.22
C SER A 196 -11.91 1.77 16.88
N ALA A 197 -12.13 0.54 16.42
CA ALA A 197 -13.46 -0.06 16.35
C ALA A 197 -13.94 -0.39 17.77
N LEU A 198 -14.90 0.38 18.29
CA LEU A 198 -15.69 0.00 19.46
C LEU A 198 -16.29 -1.41 19.25
N PRO A 199 -16.45 -2.22 20.32
CA PRO A 199 -17.08 -3.53 20.20
C PRO A 199 -18.47 -3.38 19.60
N GLU A 200 -18.80 -4.25 18.65
CA GLU A 200 -20.14 -4.35 18.06
C GLU A 200 -21.18 -4.35 19.18
N SER A 201 -22.08 -3.37 19.13
CA SER A 201 -23.28 -3.36 19.96
C SER A 201 -24.11 -4.59 19.62
N THR A 202 -24.19 -5.51 20.59
CA THR A 202 -25.30 -6.44 20.88
C THR A 202 -26.02 -7.08 19.68
N SER A 203 -25.87 -8.41 19.61
CA SER A 203 -26.72 -9.39 18.92
C SER A 203 -28.16 -8.95 18.63
N PRO A 204 -28.69 -9.19 17.41
CA PRO A 204 -30.11 -9.44 17.26
C PRO A 204 -30.40 -10.82 17.86
N SER A 205 -31.22 -10.80 18.90
CA SER A 205 -31.92 -11.95 19.45
C SER A 205 -32.54 -12.81 18.36
N GLU A 206 -32.51 -14.12 18.60
CA GLU A 206 -33.37 -15.14 17.98
C GLU A 206 -34.80 -14.62 17.74
N VAL A 207 -35.26 -14.73 16.49
CA VAL A 207 -36.66 -15.02 16.12
C VAL A 207 -36.64 -15.90 14.87
#